data_AF-A0A1S3J9D8-F1
#
_entry.id   AF-A0A1S3J9D8-F1
#
_cell.length_a   1.000
_cell.length_b   1.000
_cell.length_c   1.000
_cell.angle_alpha   90.00
_cell.angle_beta   90.00
_cell.angle_gamma   90.00
#
_symmetry.space_group_name_H-M   'P 1'
#
loop_
_entity.id
_entity.type
_entity.pdbx_description
1 polymer ?
#
loop_
_entity_poly.entity_id
_entity_poly.type
_entity_poly.pdbx_seq_one_letter_code
_entity_poly.pdbx_strand_id
1 'polypeptide(L)'
;MQSYDEDLFENKFFVNLQSKYAEIYNFAADNRYMICVPRTGHSSSKYLYTEEDYRNHILIPVDDTPGTFKTANDKEVTIQSGVITTGQGFKDVRNVSNAYTT
;
A
#
# COMPACT_ATOMS: atom_id res chain seq x y z
N MET A 1 -20.97 3.21 -3.82
CA MET A 1 -20.35 3.46 -2.51
C MET A 1 -19.97 2.11 -1.91
N GLN A 2 -18.73 1.65 -2.09
CA GLN A 2 -18.18 0.57 -1.27
C GLN A 2 -17.42 1.25 -0.14
N SER A 3 -18.10 1.50 0.98
CA SER A 3 -17.40 1.89 2.20
C SER A 3 -16.44 0.76 2.56
N TYR A 4 -15.24 1.08 3.03
CA TYR A 4 -14.36 0.07 3.62
C TYR A 4 -15.07 -0.43 4.89
N ASP A 5 -15.69 -1.61 4.82
CA ASP A 5 -16.45 -2.23 5.92
C ASP A 5 -15.55 -2.92 6.96
N GLU A 6 -14.23 -2.90 6.76
CA GLU A 6 -13.27 -3.51 7.68
C GLU A 6 -12.70 -2.49 8.66
N ASP A 7 -12.60 -2.86 9.93
CA ASP A 7 -11.88 -2.05 10.91
C ASP A 7 -10.37 -2.12 10.63
N LEU A 8 -9.79 -0.97 10.29
CA LEU A 8 -8.36 -0.83 10.03
C LEU A 8 -7.52 -1.24 11.24
N PHE A 9 -8.01 -1.00 12.47
CA PHE A 9 -7.32 -1.37 13.71
C PHE A 9 -7.41 -2.87 14.00
N GLU A 10 -8.30 -3.60 13.33
CA GLU A 10 -8.35 -5.07 13.35
C GLU A 10 -7.56 -5.70 12.19
N ASN A 11 -7.16 -4.91 11.19
CA ASN A 11 -6.41 -5.40 10.05
C ASN A 11 -5.00 -5.83 10.48
N LYS A 12 -4.74 -7.15 10.43
CA LYS A 12 -3.46 -7.75 10.85
C LYS A 12 -2.25 -7.17 10.13
N PHE A 13 -2.39 -6.76 8.86
CA PHE A 13 -1.30 -6.10 8.14
C PHE A 13 -0.99 -4.74 8.79
N PHE A 14 -2.01 -3.91 9.00
CA PHE A 14 -1.83 -2.59 9.58
C PHE A 14 -1.34 -2.65 11.04
N VAL A 15 -1.90 -3.54 11.86
CA VAL A 15 -1.46 -3.77 13.24
C VAL A 15 0.02 -4.21 13.30
N ASN A 16 0.44 -5.12 12.42
CA ASN A 16 1.84 -5.55 12.36
C ASN A 16 2.77 -4.44 11.86
N LEU A 17 2.31 -3.62 10.91
CA LEU A 17 3.06 -2.45 10.45
C LEU A 17 3.32 -1.48 11.60
N GLN A 18 2.30 -1.20 12.43
CA GLN A 18 2.44 -0.28 13.57
C GLN A 18 3.29 -0.86 14.72
N SER A 19 3.18 -2.18 14.98
CA SER A 19 3.83 -2.80 16.14
C SER A 19 5.19 -3.42 15.83
N LYS A 20 5.26 -4.32 14.84
CA LYS A 20 6.46 -5.10 14.51
C LYS A 20 7.40 -4.35 13.57
N TYR A 21 6.87 -3.55 12.66
CA TYR A 21 7.62 -2.79 11.66
C TYR A 21 7.48 -1.28 11.86
N ALA A 22 7.49 -0.85 13.13
CA ALA A 22 7.25 0.53 13.53
C ALA A 22 8.17 1.53 12.82
N GLU A 23 9.41 1.15 12.49
CA GLU A 23 10.32 1.99 11.70
C GLU A 23 9.78 2.32 10.31
N ILE A 24 9.17 1.35 9.63
CA ILE A 24 8.55 1.55 8.31
C ILE A 24 7.28 2.40 8.45
N TYR A 25 6.49 2.15 9.51
CA TYR A 25 5.31 2.95 9.80
C TYR A 25 5.66 4.42 10.07
N ASN A 26 6.62 4.67 10.94
CA ASN A 26 7.09 6.02 11.28
C ASN A 26 7.67 6.71 10.05
N PHE A 27 8.49 6.01 9.25
CA PHE A 27 8.97 6.53 7.98
C PHE A 27 7.83 7.00 7.07
N ALA A 28 6.77 6.21 6.93
CA ALA A 28 5.62 6.60 6.13
C ALA A 28 4.84 7.77 6.76
N ALA A 29 4.64 7.75 8.08
CA ALA A 29 3.88 8.76 8.81
C ALA A 29 4.59 10.14 8.81
N ASP A 30 5.88 10.17 9.13
CA ASP A 30 6.70 11.38 9.21
C ASP A 30 6.76 12.11 7.86
N ASN A 31 6.76 11.35 6.77
CA ASN A 31 6.80 11.88 5.40
C ASN A 31 5.40 12.00 4.75
N ARG A 32 4.32 11.67 5.48
CA ARG A 32 2.93 11.65 4.98
C ARG A 32 2.73 10.83 3.71
N TYR A 33 3.44 9.71 3.60
CA TYR A 33 3.32 8.77 2.50
C TYR A 33 2.04 7.95 2.60
N MET A 34 1.51 7.55 1.45
CA MET A 34 0.29 6.75 1.38
C MET A 34 0.61 5.29 1.71
N ILE A 35 -0.20 4.68 2.57
CA ILE A 35 -0.06 3.26 2.94
C ILE A 35 -1.21 2.48 2.29
N CYS A 36 -0.88 1.56 1.40
CA CYS A 36 -1.83 0.64 0.81
C CYS A 36 -2.10 -0.51 1.78
N VAL A 37 -3.25 -0.52 2.44
CA VAL A 37 -3.60 -1.62 3.34
C VAL A 37 -4.46 -2.66 2.61
N PRO A 38 -3.98 -3.91 2.46
CA PRO A 38 -4.76 -4.95 1.79
C PRO A 38 -6.00 -5.30 2.61
N ARG A 39 -7.14 -5.52 1.92
CA ARG A 39 -8.37 -6.04 2.53
C ARG A 39 -8.16 -7.44 3.09
N THR A 40 -8.72 -7.72 4.27
CA THR A 40 -8.65 -9.05 4.89
C THR A 40 -9.36 -10.05 3.97
N GLY A 41 -8.69 -11.15 3.65
CA GLY A 41 -9.23 -12.22 2.81
C GLY A 41 -8.89 -12.11 1.31
N HIS A 42 -8.35 -10.99 0.82
CA HIS A 42 -7.85 -10.86 -0.55
C HIS A 42 -6.37 -11.24 -0.70
N SER A 43 -5.57 -11.03 0.34
CA SER A 43 -4.23 -11.56 0.44
C SER A 43 -4.29 -12.90 1.14
N SER A 44 -3.65 -13.89 0.52
CA SER A 44 -3.46 -15.25 1.01
C SER A 44 -3.19 -15.26 2.52
N SER A 45 -4.24 -15.49 3.32
CA SER A 45 -4.28 -15.50 4.78
C SER A 45 -3.38 -16.57 5.44
N LYS A 46 -2.49 -17.18 4.65
CA LYS A 46 -1.54 -18.22 5.02
C LYS A 46 -0.09 -17.75 5.08
N TYR A 47 0.25 -16.58 4.53
CA TYR A 47 1.64 -16.12 4.47
C TYR A 47 1.88 -14.98 5.46
N LEU A 48 2.92 -15.14 6.28
CA LEU A 48 3.48 -14.06 7.09
C LEU A 48 4.11 -13.03 6.14
N TYR A 49 3.65 -11.79 6.18
CA TYR A 49 4.27 -10.71 5.44
C TYR A 49 5.72 -10.49 5.89
N THR A 50 6.61 -10.39 4.92
CA THR A 50 8.01 -10.01 5.10
C THR A 50 8.14 -8.50 5.23
N GLU A 51 9.30 -8.01 5.68
CA GLU A 51 9.57 -6.57 5.70
C GLU A 51 9.44 -5.93 4.31
N GLU A 52 9.89 -6.63 3.26
CA GLU A 52 9.78 -6.18 1.87
C GLU A 52 8.33 -6.02 1.44
N ASP A 53 7.43 -6.88 1.92
CA ASP A 53 5.99 -6.73 1.65
C ASP A 53 5.48 -5.41 2.23
N TYR A 54 5.87 -5.03 3.45
CA TYR A 54 5.45 -3.74 4.02
C TYR A 54 5.99 -2.55 3.22
N ARG A 55 7.29 -2.57 2.87
CA ARG A 55 7.90 -1.51 2.04
C ARG A 55 7.22 -1.38 0.67
N ASN A 56 6.77 -2.49 0.11
CA ASN A 56 6.02 -2.54 -1.14
C ASN A 56 4.64 -1.84 -1.07
N HIS A 57 4.11 -1.61 0.13
CA HIS A 57 2.81 -0.97 0.34
C HIS A 57 2.92 0.51 0.77
N ILE A 58 4.15 1.04 0.92
CA ILE A 58 4.37 2.48 1.18
C ILE A 58 4.58 3.17 -0.15
N LEU A 59 3.71 4.10 -0.52
CA LEU A 59 3.79 4.86 -1.77
C LEU A 59 4.38 6.24 -1.53
N ILE A 60 5.54 6.46 -2.13
CA ILE A 60 6.31 7.70 -2.14
C ILE A 60 5.95 8.43 -3.44
N PRO A 61 5.37 9.64 -3.38
CA PRO A 61 5.06 10.41 -4.58
C PRO A 61 6.35 10.73 -5.35
N VAL A 62 6.30 10.63 -6.68
CA VAL A 62 7.39 11.08 -7.54
C VAL A 62 7.16 12.55 -7.87
N ASP A 63 8.12 13.40 -7.50
CA ASP A 63 8.09 14.82 -7.85
C ASP A 63 7.94 14.98 -9.37
N ASP A 64 7.19 16.01 -9.78
CA ASP A 64 6.92 16.36 -11.19
C ASP A 64 5.94 15.46 -11.97
N THR A 65 5.50 14.31 -11.43
CA THR A 65 4.52 13.45 -12.13
C THR A 65 3.32 13.10 -11.24
N PRO A 66 2.23 13.90 -11.29
CA PRO A 66 1.02 13.65 -10.51
C PRO A 66 0.45 12.25 -10.77
N GLY A 67 0.14 11.53 -9.70
CA GLY A 67 -0.40 10.18 -9.80
C GLY A 67 0.66 9.10 -10.02
N THR A 68 1.95 9.43 -10.09
CA THR A 68 3.05 8.44 -10.12
C THR A 68 3.72 8.35 -8.76
N PHE A 69 3.97 7.12 -8.34
CA PHE A 69 4.54 6.77 -7.05
C PHE A 69 5.64 5.74 -7.23
N LYS A 70 6.60 5.76 -6.31
CA LYS A 70 7.51 4.64 -6.07
C LYS A 70 7.19 4.01 -4.74
N THR A 71 7.26 2.70 -4.66
CA THR A 71 7.20 2.01 -3.38
C THR A 71 8.48 2.27 -2.58
N ALA A 72 8.48 2.03 -1.27
CA ALA A 72 9.69 2.10 -0.45
C ALA A 72 10.72 0.98 -0.73
N ASN A 73 10.46 0.16 -1.76
CA ASN A 73 11.40 -0.80 -2.36
C ASN A 73 11.58 -0.56 -3.88
N ASP A 74 11.48 0.72 -4.30
CA ASP A 74 11.85 1.22 -5.63
C ASP A 74 11.06 0.64 -6.82
N LYS A 75 9.80 0.25 -6.60
CA LYS A 75 8.90 -0.21 -7.67
C LYS A 75 7.90 0.87 -8.05
N GLU A 76 7.57 0.95 -9.33
CA GLU A 76 6.69 1.98 -9.85
C GLU A 76 5.22 1.60 -9.70
N VAL A 77 4.42 2.58 -9.30
CA VAL A 77 2.97 2.47 -9.15
C VAL A 77 2.36 3.75 -9.69
N THR A 78 1.27 3.63 -10.44
CA THR A 78 0.48 4.80 -10.85
C THR A 78 -0.92 4.71 -10.26
N ILE A 79 -1.46 5.84 -9.79
CA ILE A 79 -2.83 5.94 -9.29
C ILE A 79 -3.59 6.91 -10.19
N GLN A 80 -4.59 6.39 -10.89
CA GLN A 80 -5.46 7.18 -11.76
C GLN A 80 -6.92 6.80 -11.51
N SER A 81 -7.77 7.80 -11.25
CA SER A 81 -9.21 7.59 -11.03
C SER A 81 -9.53 6.52 -9.97
N GLY A 82 -8.71 6.46 -8.93
CA GLY A 82 -8.83 5.47 -7.86
C GLY A 82 -8.36 4.06 -8.22
N VAL A 83 -7.75 3.85 -9.38
CA VAL A 83 -7.14 2.57 -9.75
C VAL A 83 -5.64 2.67 -9.57
N ILE A 84 -5.09 1.73 -8.80
CA ILE A 84 -3.67 1.51 -8.61
C ILE A 84 -3.18 0.54 -9.70
N THR A 85 -2.23 0.97 -10.52
CA THR A 85 -1.62 0.19 -11.58
C THR A 85 -0.15 -0.07 -11.24
N THR A 86 0.24 -1.34 -11.12
CA THR A 86 1.64 -1.70 -10.87
C THR A 86 2.47 -1.61 -12.15
N GLY A 87 3.66 -1.02 -12.07
CA GLY A 87 4.58 -0.79 -13.18
C GLY A 87 5.91 -1.53 -13.00
N GLN A 88 7.01 -0.84 -13.31
CA GLN A 88 8.36 -1.39 -13.25
C GLN A 88 8.70 -1.94 -11.83
N GLY A 89 9.39 -3.09 -11.78
CA GLY A 89 9.79 -3.74 -10.53
C GLY A 89 8.77 -4.73 -9.95
N PHE A 90 7.54 -4.75 -10.48
CA PHE A 90 6.57 -5.82 -10.22
C PHE A 90 6.72 -6.96 -11.24
N LYS A 91 6.41 -8.20 -10.83
CA LYS A 91 6.43 -9.36 -11.72
C LYS A 91 5.36 -9.27 -12.82
N ASP A 92 4.22 -8.68 -12.48
CA ASP A 92 3.07 -8.52 -13.37
C ASP A 92 2.50 -7.09 -13.23
N VAL A 93 1.94 -6.57 -14.32
CA VAL A 93 1.09 -5.37 -14.29
C VAL A 93 -0.29 -5.78 -13.76
N ARG A 94 -0.70 -5.17 -12.65
CA ARG A 94 -1.98 -5.42 -11.98
C ARG A 94 -2.71 -4.11 -11.77
N ASN A 95 -4.02 -4.15 -11.97
CA ASN A 95 -4.93 -3.04 -11.68
C ASN A 95 -5.73 -3.38 -10.42
N VAL A 96 -5.60 -2.56 -9.39
CA VAL A 96 -6.27 -2.74 -8.10
C VAL A 96 -7.07 -1.48 -7.80
N SER A 97 -8.37 -1.60 -7.65
CA SER A 97 -9.22 -0.47 -7.26
C SER A 97 -9.01 -0.10 -5.79
N ASN A 98 -8.79 1.18 -5.53
CA ASN A 98 -8.86 1.76 -4.20
C ASN A 98 -10.33 1.83 -3.74
N ALA A 99 -10.57 1.81 -2.43
CA ALA A 99 -11.91 1.99 -1.88
C ALA A 99 -12.28 3.47 -1.69
N TYR A 100 -11.37 4.41 -2.02
CA TYR A 100 -11.57 5.85 -1.86
C TYR A 100 -11.83 6.50 -3.22
N THR A 101 -13.10 6.71 -3.54
CA THR A 101 -13.53 7.58 -4.63
C THR A 101 -14.42 8.66 -4.03
N THR A 102 -13.99 9.93 -4.16
CA THR A 102 -14.77 11.13 -3.80
C THR A 102 -16.03 11.24 -4.63
#